data_AF-A0A2N5J013-F1
#
_entry.id   AF-A0A2N5J013-F1
#
_cell.length_a   1.000
_cell.length_b   1.000
_cell.length_c   1.000
_cell.angle_alpha   90.00
_cell.angle_beta   90.00
_cell.angle_gamma   90.00
#
_symmetry.space_group_name_H-M   'P 1'
#
loop_
_entity.id
_entity.type
_entity.pdbx_description
1 polymer ?
#
loop_
_entity_poly.entity_id
_entity_poly.type
_entity_poly.pdbx_seq_one_letter_code
_entity_poly.pdbx_strand_id
1 'polypeptide(L)'
;MSDGTRKGLLWISAPLAAAMLCTMMPVTAQATDVENWEPQFEITGQGPMRARSQQAQLDADLLLEQSDEPQQSRSQDAAYYDLNVELGEGVIGVALVQLQQDAVYTQAKQSLRKWREDAYNDSRVKFRNSSGNYVTVQQWLREKNMSKETYLSPKWDNTLERIAIQRALESTYTLNHLRTGNDSNIWTATVDGKSSYGEVLAFQWNTNFSAAFDLWMGEKSNYIRHTNGESVTENDYGHYMSIIDPGSANMSFAMINGVAAGEINGGNGDTTPLKLRGSYMLPMGVSDDVARTAQFDGLPSHFAVGKTTPVTLWASRDAWNPQGAYYAPIDPFIMGEWTSENTNAITANGYELTAVGPGTAHVVFDSGTGRSWSGDLTVYRFTDVSASTPHEADINWLSDSGITKGYANSDGTTRFEGMTRVYRQDMAAFLRREAVKRGIGDAKTWKPSAADWNTFRDVNRGTPHAEDILWLAHAGISTGWKEKDGSSTFRGMSPVVRQDMAAFLRRLAKLGGKDGGVTPKYDFRDVKFTDPGKTPHADDIAWLAGSGISEGWKVGNAREFRGMSPVVRQDMAAFLHRLDNQLAK
;
A
#
# COMPACT_ATOMS: atom_id res chain seq x y z
N MET A 1 -29.89 -15.67 16.73
CA MET A 1 -29.69 -16.20 15.36
C MET A 1 -29.46 -14.99 14.47
N SER A 2 -28.22 -14.49 14.44
CA SER A 2 -27.82 -13.35 13.63
C SER A 2 -27.25 -13.85 12.32
N ASP A 3 -27.98 -13.54 11.25
CA ASP A 3 -27.54 -13.30 9.88
C ASP A 3 -26.02 -13.39 9.67
N GLY A 4 -25.59 -14.50 9.07
CA GLY A 4 -24.26 -14.66 8.53
C GLY A 4 -24.18 -14.04 7.15
N THR A 5 -23.63 -12.83 7.10
CA THR A 5 -23.18 -12.19 5.86
C THR A 5 -22.17 -13.09 5.17
N ARG A 6 -22.57 -13.62 4.00
CA ARG A 6 -21.72 -14.46 3.15
C ARG A 6 -20.56 -13.61 2.62
N LYS A 7 -19.36 -13.82 3.15
CA LYS A 7 -18.07 -13.40 2.57
C LYS A 7 -17.89 -14.10 1.21
N GLY A 8 -18.33 -13.48 0.13
CA GLY A 8 -18.04 -13.90 -1.24
C GLY A 8 -17.33 -12.76 -1.96
N LEU A 9 -16.14 -13.02 -2.51
CA LEU A 9 -15.33 -12.03 -3.24
C LEU A 9 -16.18 -11.35 -4.33
N LEU A 10 -16.44 -10.06 -4.16
CA LEU A 10 -17.10 -9.16 -5.10
C LEU A 10 -16.24 -7.89 -5.15
N TRP A 11 -15.25 -7.82 -6.03
CA TRP A 11 -14.36 -6.66 -6.05
C TRP A 11 -13.99 -6.23 -7.46
N ILE A 12 -14.70 -5.22 -7.96
CA ILE A 12 -14.07 -3.96 -8.39
C ILE A 12 -14.92 -2.82 -7.87
N SER A 13 -14.43 -2.17 -6.81
CA SER A 13 -14.97 -0.90 -6.35
C SER A 13 -14.31 0.24 -7.14
N ALA A 14 -14.99 1.38 -7.31
CA ALA A 14 -14.40 2.58 -7.95
C ALA A 14 -13.02 2.99 -7.36
N PRO A 15 -12.76 2.84 -6.04
CA PRO A 15 -11.43 3.04 -5.45
C PRO A 15 -10.34 2.11 -6.00
N LEU A 16 -10.65 0.84 -6.30
CA LEU A 16 -9.69 -0.10 -6.89
C LEU A 16 -9.29 0.35 -8.31
N ALA A 17 -10.28 0.76 -9.12
CA ALA A 17 -10.01 1.28 -10.46
C ALA A 17 -9.18 2.58 -10.42
N ALA A 18 -9.47 3.49 -9.48
CA ALA A 18 -8.72 4.73 -9.30
C ALA A 18 -7.27 4.49 -8.81
N ALA A 19 -7.08 3.60 -7.83
CA ALA A 19 -5.75 3.22 -7.34
C ALA A 19 -4.91 2.58 -8.46
N MET A 20 -5.51 1.74 -9.30
CA MET A 20 -4.86 1.12 -10.45
C MET A 20 -4.48 2.14 -11.54
N LEU A 21 -5.36 3.09 -11.86
CA LEU A 21 -5.07 4.15 -12.85
C LEU A 21 -3.94 5.09 -12.40
N CYS A 22 -3.78 5.32 -11.10
CA CYS A 22 -2.70 6.14 -10.55
C CYS A 22 -1.32 5.49 -10.63
N THR A 23 -1.23 4.15 -10.71
CA THR A 23 0.04 3.40 -10.63
C THR A 23 0.50 2.76 -11.95
N MET A 24 -0.27 2.88 -13.04
CA MET A 24 0.06 2.37 -14.39
C MET A 24 1.28 3.04 -15.07
N MET A 25 2.10 3.80 -14.34
CA MET A 25 3.40 4.28 -14.82
C MET A 25 4.48 3.22 -14.53
N PRO A 26 5.50 3.06 -15.41
CA PRO A 26 6.61 2.14 -15.13
C PRO A 26 7.30 2.55 -13.82
N VAL A 27 7.09 1.75 -12.77
CA VAL A 27 7.54 2.04 -11.41
C VAL A 27 9.07 1.94 -11.34
N THR A 28 9.72 3.08 -11.10
CA THR A 28 11.09 3.15 -10.53
C THR A 28 11.13 3.83 -9.17
N ALA A 29 9.98 4.12 -8.56
CA ALA A 29 9.95 4.60 -7.18
C ALA A 29 9.56 3.45 -6.26
N GLN A 30 10.55 2.74 -5.72
CA GLN A 30 10.37 1.98 -4.50
C GLN A 30 9.90 2.96 -3.43
N ALA A 31 8.66 2.85 -2.98
CA ALA A 31 8.23 3.47 -1.74
C ALA A 31 8.71 2.60 -0.56
N THR A 32 10.03 2.45 -0.42
CA THR A 32 10.56 2.33 0.94
C THR A 32 10.30 3.66 1.63
N ASP A 33 10.15 3.63 2.95
CA ASP A 33 10.24 4.79 3.85
C ASP A 33 8.91 5.25 4.46
N VAL A 34 7.99 4.34 4.80
CA VAL A 34 7.26 4.55 6.07
C VAL A 34 8.26 4.26 7.20
N GLU A 35 8.52 5.25 8.06
CA GLU A 35 9.43 5.11 9.20
C GLU A 35 9.09 3.83 10.01
N ASN A 36 9.99 2.83 9.96
CA ASN A 36 9.93 1.58 10.73
C ASN A 36 8.75 0.63 10.45
N TRP A 37 8.16 0.66 9.24
CA TRP A 37 7.14 -0.32 8.89
C TRP A 37 7.72 -1.57 8.23
N GLU A 38 7.69 -2.69 8.97
CA GLU A 38 7.99 -4.03 8.46
C GLU A 38 6.72 -4.90 8.57
N PRO A 39 5.89 -4.96 7.51
CA PRO A 39 4.65 -5.71 7.57
C PRO A 39 4.93 -7.20 7.77
N GLN A 40 4.19 -7.82 8.68
CA GLN A 40 4.27 -9.24 8.96
C GLN A 40 3.32 -10.00 8.04
N PHE A 41 3.84 -11.02 7.36
CA PHE A 41 3.01 -11.93 6.57
C PHE A 41 2.60 -13.13 7.41
N GLU A 42 1.29 -13.34 7.53
CA GLU A 42 0.70 -14.41 8.34
C GLU A 42 -0.19 -15.33 7.50
N ILE A 43 -0.19 -16.62 7.88
CA ILE A 43 -1.08 -17.63 7.33
C ILE A 43 -1.92 -18.19 8.48
N THR A 44 -3.21 -17.90 8.47
CA THR A 44 -4.16 -18.30 9.52
C THR A 44 -5.04 -19.48 9.11
N GLY A 45 -5.00 -19.88 7.84
CA GLY A 45 -5.65 -21.09 7.32
C GLY A 45 -5.53 -21.24 5.80
N GLN A 46 -6.02 -22.35 5.26
CA GLN A 46 -6.17 -22.56 3.82
C GLN A 46 -7.59 -22.17 3.38
N GLY A 47 -7.77 -20.95 2.87
CA GLY A 47 -9.03 -20.51 2.24
C GLY A 47 -9.12 -20.93 0.76
N PRO A 48 -10.32 -21.18 0.20
CA PRO A 48 -10.44 -21.55 -1.21
C PRO A 48 -10.14 -20.37 -2.15
N MET A 49 -9.14 -20.52 -3.03
CA MET A 49 -8.83 -19.55 -4.09
C MET A 49 -9.67 -19.76 -5.35
N ARG A 50 -11.00 -19.69 -5.23
CA ARG A 50 -11.85 -19.52 -6.42
C ARG A 50 -12.26 -18.07 -6.48
N ALA A 51 -11.84 -17.36 -7.54
CA ALA A 51 -12.59 -16.21 -8.01
C ALA A 51 -14.00 -16.73 -8.32
N ARG A 52 -14.96 -16.49 -7.41
CA ARG A 52 -16.36 -16.74 -7.70
C ARG A 52 -16.91 -15.41 -8.17
N SER A 53 -16.82 -15.14 -9.46
CA SER A 53 -17.89 -14.37 -10.07
C SER A 53 -19.17 -15.22 -9.91
N GLN A 54 -20.03 -14.90 -8.93
CA GLN A 54 -21.43 -15.00 -9.27
C GLN A 54 -21.56 -14.14 -10.51
N GLN A 55 -22.16 -14.71 -11.55
CA GLN A 55 -22.54 -14.09 -12.79
C GLN A 55 -23.48 -12.90 -12.50
N ALA A 56 -22.98 -11.86 -11.84
CA ALA A 56 -23.51 -10.53 -11.96
C ALA A 56 -23.18 -10.18 -13.40
N GLN A 57 -24.21 -10.05 -14.21
CA GLN A 57 -24.14 -9.10 -15.30
C GLN A 57 -23.66 -7.79 -14.66
N LEU A 58 -22.35 -7.54 -14.73
CA LEU A 58 -21.83 -6.19 -14.67
C LEU A 58 -22.39 -5.55 -15.92
N ASP A 59 -23.54 -4.90 -15.77
CA ASP A 59 -24.14 -4.10 -16.83
C ASP A 59 -23.06 -3.13 -17.30
N ALA A 60 -22.58 -3.34 -18.53
CA ALA A 60 -21.64 -2.43 -19.18
C ALA A 60 -22.17 -0.98 -19.23
N ASP A 61 -23.47 -0.80 -19.01
CA ASP A 61 -24.17 0.48 -18.93
C ASP A 61 -23.82 1.28 -17.65
N LEU A 62 -23.43 0.63 -16.54
CA LEU A 62 -23.05 1.34 -15.29
C LEU A 62 -21.70 2.07 -15.37
N LEU A 63 -20.84 1.70 -16.34
CA LEU A 63 -19.61 2.45 -16.65
C LEU A 63 -19.84 3.58 -17.65
N LEU A 64 -21.00 3.62 -18.31
CA LEU A 64 -21.32 4.60 -19.35
C LEU A 64 -22.10 5.82 -18.85
N GLU A 65 -22.74 5.74 -17.68
CA GLU A 65 -23.64 6.81 -17.18
C GLU A 65 -22.96 7.99 -16.44
N GLN A 66 -21.63 8.01 -16.33
CA GLN A 66 -20.90 9.14 -15.71
C GLN A 66 -20.02 9.94 -16.67
N SER A 67 -20.45 10.15 -17.92
CA SER A 67 -19.74 11.11 -18.77
C SER A 67 -20.61 11.92 -19.73
N ASP A 68 -21.12 13.03 -19.21
CA ASP A 68 -21.36 14.23 -20.00
C ASP A 68 -20.14 15.15 -19.89
N GLU A 69 -19.11 14.93 -20.74
CA GLU A 69 -18.32 15.99 -21.39
C GLU A 69 -17.25 15.41 -22.33
N PRO A 70 -17.05 15.97 -23.55
CA PRO A 70 -16.17 15.40 -24.56
C PRO A 70 -14.77 16.06 -24.64
N GLN A 71 -13.80 15.22 -25.00
CA GLN A 71 -12.45 15.50 -25.54
C GLN A 71 -11.30 15.82 -24.56
N GLN A 72 -10.55 14.78 -24.18
CA GLN A 72 -9.11 14.59 -24.47
C GLN A 72 -8.66 13.20 -23.97
N SER A 73 -8.13 12.37 -24.89
CA SER A 73 -7.49 11.06 -24.69
C SER A 73 -7.84 10.28 -23.41
N ARG A 74 -8.96 9.54 -23.40
CA ARG A 74 -9.23 8.54 -22.36
C ARG A 74 -8.35 7.30 -22.61
N SER A 75 -7.57 6.92 -21.61
CA SER A 75 -7.02 5.57 -21.44
C SER A 75 -8.12 4.55 -21.70
N GLN A 76 -7.82 3.50 -22.47
CA GLN A 76 -8.79 2.41 -22.71
C GLN A 76 -9.16 1.77 -21.38
N ASP A 77 -10.45 1.82 -21.00
CA ASP A 77 -10.96 1.21 -19.78
C ASP A 77 -10.66 -0.30 -19.78
N ALA A 78 -9.83 -0.77 -18.85
CA ALA A 78 -9.51 -2.19 -18.71
C ALA A 78 -10.66 -2.91 -17.99
N ALA A 79 -11.16 -4.01 -18.58
CA ALA A 79 -12.24 -4.79 -17.99
C ALA A 79 -11.70 -5.97 -17.16
N TYR A 80 -12.27 -6.22 -15.99
CA TYR A 80 -12.00 -7.48 -15.27
C TYR A 80 -12.69 -8.65 -15.94
N TYR A 81 -11.94 -9.73 -16.11
CA TYR A 81 -12.46 -10.92 -16.76
C TYR A 81 -11.99 -12.18 -16.02
N ASP A 82 -12.96 -12.88 -15.43
CA ASP A 82 -12.72 -14.15 -14.75
C ASP A 82 -12.85 -15.31 -15.74
N LEU A 83 -11.72 -15.99 -15.99
CA LEU A 83 -11.68 -17.16 -16.88
C LEU A 83 -12.41 -18.38 -16.29
N ASN A 84 -12.75 -18.36 -14.99
CA ASN A 84 -13.25 -19.50 -14.23
C ASN A 84 -12.26 -20.69 -14.23
N VAL A 85 -10.95 -20.40 -14.26
CA VAL A 85 -9.89 -21.41 -14.15
C VAL A 85 -9.42 -21.48 -12.70
N GLU A 86 -9.28 -22.69 -12.16
CA GLU A 86 -8.73 -22.89 -10.81
C GLU A 86 -7.26 -22.43 -10.72
N LEU A 87 -6.94 -21.53 -9.79
CA LEU A 87 -5.68 -20.78 -9.74
C LEU A 87 -4.56 -21.41 -8.88
N GLY A 88 -4.85 -22.50 -8.15
CA GLY A 88 -3.89 -23.15 -7.24
C GLY A 88 -4.11 -22.78 -5.77
N GLU A 89 -3.04 -22.76 -4.96
CA GLU A 89 -3.02 -22.29 -3.55
C GLU A 89 -2.37 -20.89 -3.46
N GLY A 90 -2.38 -20.24 -2.29
CA GLY A 90 -1.77 -18.91 -2.10
C GLY A 90 -2.75 -17.75 -1.95
N VAL A 91 -2.49 -16.63 -2.62
CA VAL A 91 -3.36 -15.45 -2.75
C VAL A 91 -3.75 -15.19 -4.20
N ILE A 92 -4.81 -14.40 -4.43
CA ILE A 92 -5.23 -14.04 -5.79
C ILE A 92 -4.60 -12.70 -6.18
N GLY A 93 -3.74 -12.75 -7.20
CA GLY A 93 -3.24 -11.57 -7.89
C GLY A 93 -4.09 -11.22 -9.12
N VAL A 94 -3.94 -10.01 -9.64
CA VAL A 94 -4.56 -9.54 -10.87
C VAL A 94 -3.49 -8.93 -11.77
N ALA A 95 -3.42 -9.42 -13.01
CA ALA A 95 -2.48 -8.97 -14.03
C ALA A 95 -3.22 -8.23 -15.14
N LEU A 96 -2.68 -7.08 -15.56
CA LEU A 96 -3.16 -6.36 -16.74
C LEU A 96 -2.54 -6.97 -18.00
N VAL A 97 -3.38 -7.44 -18.92
CA VAL A 97 -2.96 -8.10 -20.16
C VAL A 97 -3.66 -7.52 -21.38
N GLN A 98 -2.99 -7.59 -22.52
CA GLN A 98 -3.60 -7.33 -23.82
C GLN A 98 -3.96 -8.67 -24.49
N LEU A 99 -5.23 -8.83 -24.86
CA LEU A 99 -5.72 -10.02 -25.59
C LEU A 99 -6.16 -9.65 -27.02
N GLN A 100 -5.86 -10.57 -27.95
CA GLN A 100 -6.33 -10.57 -29.34
C GLN A 100 -6.77 -11.98 -29.74
N GLN A 101 -7.69 -12.54 -28.97
CA GLN A 101 -8.04 -13.94 -29.04
C GLN A 101 -8.79 -14.32 -30.33
N ASP A 102 -9.46 -13.35 -30.96
CA ASP A 102 -10.03 -13.46 -32.31
C ASP A 102 -8.96 -13.73 -33.38
N ALA A 103 -7.83 -13.01 -33.29
CA ALA A 103 -6.69 -13.18 -34.17
C ALA A 103 -5.98 -14.52 -33.92
N VAL A 104 -5.77 -14.89 -32.65
CA VAL A 104 -5.18 -16.19 -32.28
C VAL A 104 -6.03 -17.35 -32.78
N TYR A 105 -7.35 -17.31 -32.56
CA TYR A 105 -8.28 -18.32 -33.06
C TYR A 105 -8.14 -18.54 -34.58
N THR A 106 -8.13 -17.44 -35.34
CA THR A 106 -8.03 -17.48 -36.81
C THR A 106 -6.70 -18.08 -37.25
N GLN A 107 -5.59 -17.62 -36.68
CA GLN A 107 -4.24 -18.09 -36.99
C GLN A 107 -4.06 -19.56 -36.61
N ALA A 108 -4.52 -19.97 -35.43
CA ALA A 108 -4.45 -21.35 -34.96
C ALA A 108 -5.18 -22.32 -35.90
N LYS A 109 -6.40 -21.99 -36.34
CA LYS A 109 -7.15 -22.83 -37.28
C LYS A 109 -6.43 -22.97 -38.63
N GLN A 110 -5.79 -21.90 -39.11
CA GLN A 110 -4.99 -21.94 -40.35
C GLN A 110 -3.73 -22.80 -40.19
N SER A 111 -2.97 -22.60 -39.11
CA SER A 111 -1.75 -23.35 -38.80
C SER A 111 -2.02 -24.83 -38.57
N LEU A 112 -3.07 -25.17 -37.82
CA LEU A 112 -3.51 -26.56 -37.62
C LEU A 112 -3.79 -27.26 -38.94
N ARG A 113 -4.60 -26.65 -39.82
CA ARG A 113 -4.91 -27.24 -41.13
C ARG A 113 -3.63 -27.43 -41.96
N LYS A 114 -2.75 -26.41 -42.02
CA LYS A 114 -1.46 -26.47 -42.73
C LYS A 114 -0.62 -27.67 -42.26
N TRP A 115 -0.40 -27.78 -40.96
CA TRP A 115 0.54 -28.78 -40.41
C TRP A 115 -0.06 -30.18 -40.32
N ARG A 116 -1.36 -30.31 -40.09
CA ARG A 116 -2.04 -31.61 -40.22
C ARG A 116 -2.08 -32.09 -41.67
N GLU A 117 -2.26 -31.19 -42.65
CA GLU A 117 -2.17 -31.54 -44.07
C GLU A 117 -0.75 -32.01 -44.45
N ASP A 118 0.28 -31.31 -43.97
CA ASP A 118 1.68 -31.74 -44.11
C ASP A 118 1.92 -33.14 -43.52
N ALA A 119 1.48 -33.38 -42.29
CA ALA A 119 1.57 -34.69 -41.62
C ALA A 119 0.77 -35.80 -42.36
N TYR A 120 -0.40 -35.47 -42.90
CA TYR A 120 -1.21 -36.41 -43.69
C TYR A 120 -0.51 -36.85 -44.98
N ASN A 121 0.26 -35.96 -45.60
CA ASN A 121 0.93 -36.18 -46.87
C ASN A 121 2.36 -36.75 -46.72
N ASP A 122 2.94 -36.74 -45.51
CA ASP A 122 4.27 -37.27 -45.23
C ASP A 122 4.19 -38.70 -44.66
N SER A 123 4.52 -39.71 -45.48
CA SER A 123 4.48 -41.12 -45.09
C SER A 123 5.47 -41.51 -43.98
N ARG A 124 6.41 -40.63 -43.63
CA ARG A 124 7.34 -40.80 -42.52
C ARG A 124 6.69 -40.47 -41.17
N VAL A 125 5.63 -39.66 -41.18
CA VAL A 125 4.87 -39.31 -39.97
C VAL A 125 3.90 -40.45 -39.65
N LYS A 126 4.11 -41.09 -38.50
CA LYS A 126 3.38 -42.30 -38.09
C LYS A 126 2.86 -42.17 -36.67
N PHE A 127 1.79 -42.87 -36.36
CA PHE A 127 1.19 -42.95 -35.02
C PHE A 127 0.91 -44.39 -34.65
N ARG A 128 0.89 -44.69 -33.35
CA ARG A 128 0.49 -46.01 -32.88
C ARG A 128 -1.00 -46.22 -33.14
N ASN A 129 -1.32 -47.32 -33.79
CA ASN A 129 -2.70 -47.77 -33.90
C ASN A 129 -3.13 -48.58 -32.68
N SER A 130 -4.37 -49.09 -32.70
CA SER A 130 -4.94 -49.87 -31.59
C SER A 130 -4.15 -51.16 -31.29
N SER A 131 -3.37 -51.66 -32.23
CA SER A 131 -2.49 -52.83 -32.07
C SER A 131 -1.06 -52.47 -31.63
N GLY A 132 -0.79 -51.18 -31.36
CA GLY A 132 0.51 -50.68 -30.94
C GLY A 132 1.53 -50.48 -32.07
N ASN A 133 1.16 -50.71 -33.33
CA ASN A 133 2.05 -50.57 -34.47
C ASN A 133 2.06 -49.13 -35.00
N TYR A 134 3.23 -48.63 -35.41
CA TYR A 134 3.34 -47.34 -36.10
C TYR A 134 2.79 -47.44 -37.53
N VAL A 135 1.71 -46.72 -37.80
CA VAL A 135 1.04 -46.63 -39.10
C VAL A 135 1.01 -45.17 -39.58
N THR A 136 0.88 -44.94 -40.88
CA THR A 136 0.75 -43.55 -41.40
C THR A 136 -0.54 -42.91 -40.92
N VAL A 137 -0.61 -41.58 -40.92
CA VAL A 137 -1.85 -40.83 -40.62
C VAL A 137 -3.03 -41.36 -41.46
N GLN A 138 -2.82 -41.58 -42.75
CA GLN A 138 -3.84 -42.09 -43.67
C GLN A 138 -4.38 -43.48 -43.24
N GLN A 139 -3.50 -44.38 -42.81
CA GLN A 139 -3.88 -45.71 -42.32
C GLN A 139 -4.62 -45.61 -41.00
N TRP A 140 -4.11 -44.81 -40.06
CA TRP A 140 -4.75 -44.57 -38.76
C TRP A 140 -6.18 -44.07 -38.92
N LEU A 141 -6.40 -43.07 -39.80
CA LEU A 141 -7.71 -42.51 -40.08
C LEU A 141 -8.68 -43.54 -40.66
N ARG A 142 -8.22 -44.41 -41.58
CA ARG A 142 -9.04 -45.50 -42.13
C ARG A 142 -9.45 -46.50 -41.05
N GLU A 143 -8.53 -46.88 -40.17
CA GLU A 143 -8.81 -47.80 -39.07
C GLU A 143 -9.83 -47.24 -38.08
N LYS A 144 -9.85 -45.92 -37.87
CA LYS A 144 -10.79 -45.22 -36.98
C LYS A 144 -12.05 -44.73 -37.68
N ASN A 145 -12.22 -45.01 -38.99
CA ASN A 145 -13.30 -44.49 -39.82
C ASN A 145 -13.46 -42.95 -39.72
N MET A 146 -12.33 -42.24 -39.64
CA MET A 146 -12.26 -40.78 -39.55
C MET A 146 -11.99 -40.17 -40.92
N SER A 147 -12.75 -39.14 -41.29
CA SER A 147 -12.52 -38.43 -42.55
C SER A 147 -11.25 -37.57 -42.47
N LYS A 148 -10.60 -37.33 -43.62
CA LYS A 148 -9.47 -36.40 -43.72
C LYS A 148 -9.85 -35.02 -43.18
N GLU A 149 -11.03 -34.51 -43.54
CA GLU A 149 -11.49 -33.18 -43.12
C GLU A 149 -11.68 -33.08 -41.60
N THR A 150 -12.19 -34.14 -40.97
CA THR A 150 -12.29 -34.23 -39.50
C THR A 150 -10.91 -34.12 -38.84
N TYR A 151 -9.91 -34.79 -39.40
CA TYR A 151 -8.53 -34.71 -38.93
C TYR A 151 -7.94 -33.30 -39.12
N LEU A 152 -8.12 -32.68 -40.29
CA LEU A 152 -7.58 -31.35 -40.57
C LEU A 152 -8.21 -30.23 -39.73
N SER A 153 -9.41 -30.45 -39.19
CA SER A 153 -10.18 -29.45 -38.46
C SER A 153 -10.62 -29.97 -37.08
N PRO A 154 -9.68 -30.11 -36.12
CA PRO A 154 -10.07 -30.43 -34.74
C PRO A 154 -10.99 -29.33 -34.20
N LYS A 155 -11.82 -29.71 -33.22
CA LYS A 155 -12.77 -28.81 -32.57
C LYS A 155 -12.01 -27.82 -31.70
N TRP A 156 -12.42 -26.55 -31.78
CA TRP A 156 -12.08 -25.57 -30.76
C TRP A 156 -12.87 -25.90 -29.49
N ASP A 157 -12.26 -25.85 -28.32
CA ASP A 157 -12.93 -26.12 -27.04
C ASP A 157 -12.78 -24.91 -26.11
N ASN A 158 -13.91 -24.35 -25.65
CA ASN A 158 -13.96 -23.15 -24.84
C ASN A 158 -13.26 -23.33 -23.47
N THR A 159 -13.35 -24.53 -22.87
CA THR A 159 -12.66 -24.81 -21.61
C THR A 159 -11.16 -24.83 -21.82
N LEU A 160 -10.69 -25.50 -22.87
CA LEU A 160 -9.28 -25.50 -23.24
C LEU A 160 -8.78 -24.10 -23.60
N GLU A 161 -9.63 -23.25 -24.18
CA GLU A 161 -9.28 -21.86 -24.49
C GLU A 161 -9.05 -21.05 -23.21
N ARG A 162 -9.94 -21.15 -22.22
CA ARG A 162 -9.78 -20.49 -20.93
C ARG A 162 -8.49 -20.93 -20.23
N ILE A 163 -8.23 -22.24 -20.21
CA ILE A 163 -7.01 -22.81 -19.64
C ILE A 163 -5.80 -22.28 -20.43
N ALA A 164 -5.81 -22.29 -21.76
CA ALA A 164 -4.72 -21.77 -22.57
C ALA A 164 -4.42 -20.30 -22.28
N ILE A 165 -5.43 -19.44 -22.10
CA ILE A 165 -5.22 -18.03 -21.71
C ILE A 165 -4.57 -17.95 -20.33
N GLN A 166 -5.07 -18.72 -19.35
CA GLN A 166 -4.48 -18.76 -18.01
C GLN A 166 -3.02 -19.23 -18.06
N ARG A 167 -2.72 -20.25 -18.86
CA ARG A 167 -1.38 -20.83 -18.99
C ARG A 167 -0.42 -19.91 -19.73
N ALA A 168 -0.88 -19.20 -20.76
CA ALA A 168 -0.11 -18.15 -21.40
C ALA A 168 0.25 -17.04 -20.39
N LEU A 169 -0.72 -16.62 -19.55
CA LEU A 169 -0.49 -15.60 -18.50
C LEU A 169 0.53 -16.08 -17.47
N GLU A 170 0.28 -17.21 -16.82
CA GLU A 170 1.16 -17.75 -15.78
C GLU A 170 2.59 -17.97 -16.29
N SER A 171 2.71 -18.45 -17.54
CA SER A 171 4.00 -18.70 -18.17
C SER A 171 4.75 -17.41 -18.55
N THR A 172 4.09 -16.25 -18.60
CA THR A 172 4.81 -14.96 -18.70
C THR A 172 5.67 -14.68 -17.47
N TYR A 173 5.25 -15.15 -16.30
CA TYR A 173 5.96 -14.96 -15.03
C TYR A 173 6.95 -16.09 -14.76
N THR A 174 6.57 -17.35 -14.99
CA THR A 174 7.40 -18.51 -14.62
C THR A 174 8.44 -18.88 -15.68
N LEU A 175 8.16 -18.61 -16.97
CA LEU A 175 8.91 -19.09 -18.12
C LEU A 175 9.10 -20.62 -18.13
N ASN A 176 8.12 -21.34 -17.60
CA ASN A 176 8.16 -22.79 -17.46
C ASN A 176 6.74 -23.38 -17.42
N HIS A 177 6.63 -24.70 -17.49
CA HIS A 177 5.39 -25.45 -17.27
C HIS A 177 5.05 -25.53 -15.77
N LEU A 178 4.87 -24.38 -15.11
CA LEU A 178 4.51 -24.27 -13.69
C LEU A 178 3.35 -23.29 -13.50
N ARG A 179 2.52 -23.55 -12.48
CA ARG A 179 1.46 -22.63 -12.01
C ARG A 179 2.06 -21.56 -11.10
N THR A 180 1.64 -20.29 -11.21
CA THR A 180 2.15 -19.19 -10.36
C THR A 180 1.63 -19.21 -8.92
N GLY A 181 0.53 -19.92 -8.65
CA GLY A 181 -0.08 -20.01 -7.31
C GLY A 181 0.56 -21.06 -6.39
N ASN A 182 1.18 -22.10 -6.92
CA ASN A 182 1.69 -23.17 -6.05
C ASN A 182 2.95 -23.83 -6.60
N ASP A 183 3.57 -23.24 -7.62
CA ASP A 183 4.80 -23.72 -8.27
C ASP A 183 4.74 -25.23 -8.58
N SER A 184 3.55 -25.69 -8.93
CA SER A 184 3.22 -27.11 -9.02
C SER A 184 2.58 -27.49 -10.37
N ASN A 185 2.01 -28.69 -10.37
CA ASN A 185 1.45 -29.39 -11.51
C ASN A 185 0.45 -28.53 -12.32
N ILE A 186 0.76 -28.34 -13.60
CA ILE A 186 -0.05 -27.64 -14.61
C ILE A 186 -1.47 -28.21 -14.75
N TRP A 187 -1.66 -29.51 -14.50
CA TRP A 187 -2.93 -30.20 -14.70
C TRP A 187 -4.00 -29.81 -13.68
N THR A 188 -3.66 -29.04 -12.64
CA THR A 188 -4.63 -28.45 -11.71
C THR A 188 -5.36 -27.24 -12.31
N ALA A 189 -4.97 -26.77 -13.50
CA ALA A 189 -5.71 -25.74 -14.22
C ALA A 189 -6.97 -26.36 -14.79
N THR A 190 -8.08 -26.23 -14.06
CA THR A 190 -9.37 -26.80 -14.48
C THR A 190 -10.46 -25.74 -14.54
N VAL A 191 -11.42 -25.95 -15.44
CA VAL A 191 -12.69 -25.21 -15.46
C VAL A 191 -13.77 -26.21 -15.09
N ASP A 192 -14.48 -25.96 -13.99
CA ASP A 192 -15.52 -26.86 -13.46
C ASP A 192 -15.04 -28.32 -13.31
N GLY A 193 -13.78 -28.51 -12.90
CA GLY A 193 -13.16 -29.83 -12.71
C GLY A 193 -12.70 -30.52 -14.00
N LYS A 194 -12.76 -29.84 -15.16
CA LYS A 194 -12.20 -30.34 -16.42
C LYS A 194 -10.84 -29.74 -16.69
N SER A 195 -9.85 -30.61 -16.89
CA SER A 195 -8.47 -30.23 -17.23
C SER A 195 -8.20 -30.46 -18.72
N SER A 196 -7.04 -29.98 -19.15
CA SER A 196 -6.36 -30.44 -20.36
C SER A 196 -5.69 -31.81 -20.14
N TYR A 197 -5.35 -32.51 -21.22
CA TYR A 197 -4.50 -33.71 -21.20
C TYR A 197 -3.19 -33.54 -21.97
N GLY A 198 -2.95 -32.35 -22.54
CA GLY A 198 -1.71 -32.02 -23.22
C GLY A 198 -1.54 -30.51 -23.26
N GLU A 199 -0.36 -30.02 -22.90
CA GLU A 199 0.00 -28.61 -22.94
C GLU A 199 1.18 -28.43 -23.89
N VAL A 200 1.14 -27.36 -24.68
CA VAL A 200 2.27 -26.91 -25.49
C VAL A 200 2.55 -25.44 -25.17
N LEU A 201 3.83 -25.08 -24.97
CA LEU A 201 4.25 -23.70 -24.70
C LEU A 201 5.30 -23.26 -25.71
N ALA A 202 5.24 -22.00 -26.15
CA ALA A 202 6.25 -21.39 -26.98
C ALA A 202 6.49 -19.93 -26.59
N PHE A 203 7.75 -19.53 -26.61
CA PHE A 203 8.17 -18.18 -26.27
C PHE A 203 8.67 -17.47 -27.55
N GLN A 204 7.93 -16.46 -28.00
CA GLN A 204 8.18 -15.72 -29.23
C GLN A 204 8.15 -14.21 -29.04
N TRP A 205 9.28 -13.57 -29.30
CA TRP A 205 9.49 -12.14 -29.10
C TRP A 205 8.59 -11.22 -29.95
N ASN A 206 8.26 -11.61 -31.18
CA ASN A 206 7.54 -10.75 -32.11
C ASN A 206 6.01 -10.78 -31.93
N THR A 207 5.50 -11.46 -30.89
CA THR A 207 4.07 -11.60 -30.57
C THR A 207 3.22 -12.20 -31.68
N ASN A 208 3.84 -12.82 -32.70
CA ASN A 208 3.14 -13.46 -33.80
C ASN A 208 2.80 -14.92 -33.46
N PHE A 209 1.52 -15.20 -33.27
CA PHE A 209 1.06 -16.53 -32.90
C PHE A 209 1.43 -17.61 -33.93
N SER A 210 1.33 -17.31 -35.22
CA SER A 210 1.72 -18.28 -36.26
C SER A 210 3.21 -18.64 -36.21
N ALA A 211 4.06 -17.67 -35.90
CA ALA A 211 5.49 -17.92 -35.69
C ALA A 211 5.76 -18.77 -34.43
N ALA A 212 4.97 -18.59 -33.37
CA ALA A 212 5.04 -19.43 -32.17
C ALA A 212 4.58 -20.86 -32.47
N PHE A 213 3.50 -20.99 -33.21
CA PHE A 213 3.00 -22.28 -33.67
C PHE A 213 4.03 -23.04 -34.51
N ASP A 214 4.74 -22.35 -35.41
CA ASP A 214 5.78 -22.96 -36.23
C ASP A 214 6.99 -23.45 -35.40
N LEU A 215 7.23 -22.93 -34.17
CA LEU A 215 8.25 -23.49 -33.27
C LEU A 215 7.90 -24.91 -32.82
N TRP A 216 6.65 -25.11 -32.36
CA TRP A 216 6.15 -26.44 -32.01
C TRP A 216 6.31 -27.41 -33.18
N MET A 217 6.11 -26.91 -34.40
CA MET A 217 6.17 -27.73 -35.60
C MET A 217 7.59 -28.02 -36.09
N GLY A 218 8.58 -27.24 -35.66
CA GLY A 218 10.00 -27.47 -35.93
C GLY A 218 10.51 -28.81 -35.43
N GLU A 219 9.80 -29.45 -34.48
CA GLU A 219 10.17 -30.73 -33.90
C GLU A 219 9.85 -31.95 -34.80
N LYS A 220 9.20 -31.76 -35.95
CA LYS A 220 8.83 -32.82 -36.89
C LYS A 220 9.96 -33.82 -37.17
N SER A 221 11.18 -33.32 -37.39
CA SER A 221 12.33 -34.17 -37.69
C SER A 221 12.70 -35.09 -36.52
N ASN A 222 12.63 -34.60 -35.29
CA ASN A 222 12.86 -35.39 -34.08
C ASN A 222 11.76 -36.44 -33.88
N TYR A 223 10.50 -36.09 -34.15
CA TYR A 223 9.39 -37.05 -34.14
C TYR A 223 9.59 -38.20 -35.13
N ILE A 224 10.02 -37.89 -36.36
CA ILE A 224 10.29 -38.92 -37.38
C ILE A 224 11.43 -39.85 -36.93
N ARG A 225 12.50 -39.31 -36.36
CA ARG A 225 13.60 -40.12 -35.80
C ARG A 225 13.11 -41.03 -34.68
N HIS A 226 12.32 -40.50 -33.75
CA HIS A 226 11.70 -41.26 -32.67
C HIS A 226 10.85 -42.43 -33.19
N THR A 227 9.94 -42.17 -34.14
CA THR A 227 9.06 -43.21 -34.70
C THR A 227 9.80 -44.25 -35.56
N ASN A 228 11.04 -43.97 -35.96
CA ASN A 228 11.95 -44.93 -36.61
C ASN A 228 12.85 -45.70 -35.62
N GLY A 229 12.62 -45.54 -34.31
CA GLY A 229 13.30 -46.29 -33.25
C GLY A 229 14.58 -45.63 -32.72
N GLU A 230 14.87 -44.38 -33.11
CA GLU A 230 15.96 -43.63 -32.47
C GLU A 230 15.57 -43.20 -31.04
N SER A 231 16.55 -43.18 -30.15
CA SER A 231 16.40 -42.66 -28.79
C SER A 231 16.38 -41.13 -28.81
N VAL A 232 15.18 -40.55 -28.87
CA VAL A 232 14.92 -39.10 -28.79
C VAL A 232 14.04 -38.84 -27.57
N THR A 233 14.29 -37.77 -26.82
CA THR A 233 13.48 -37.46 -25.64
C THR A 233 12.15 -36.84 -26.05
N GLU A 234 11.08 -37.11 -25.29
CA GLU A 234 9.74 -36.59 -25.60
C GLU A 234 9.69 -35.07 -25.61
N ASN A 235 10.50 -34.40 -24.80
CA ASN A 235 10.61 -32.93 -24.80
C ASN A 235 11.08 -32.36 -26.15
N ASP A 236 11.74 -33.16 -26.99
CA ASP A 236 12.26 -32.72 -28.28
C ASP A 236 11.29 -32.96 -29.46
N TYR A 237 10.15 -33.63 -29.22
CA TYR A 237 9.15 -33.95 -30.23
C TYR A 237 7.68 -33.86 -29.80
N GLY A 238 7.44 -33.69 -28.50
CA GLY A 238 6.13 -33.80 -27.86
C GLY A 238 5.15 -32.74 -28.34
N HIS A 239 5.61 -31.52 -28.65
CA HIS A 239 4.73 -30.48 -29.17
C HIS A 239 4.22 -30.85 -30.56
N TYR A 240 5.12 -31.27 -31.47
CA TYR A 240 4.72 -31.72 -32.80
C TYR A 240 3.75 -32.89 -32.70
N MET A 241 4.12 -33.94 -31.96
CA MET A 241 3.30 -35.13 -31.76
C MET A 241 1.89 -34.77 -31.28
N SER A 242 1.78 -34.00 -30.20
CA SER A 242 0.49 -33.72 -29.55
C SER A 242 -0.48 -32.96 -30.45
N ILE A 243 0.04 -32.04 -31.27
CA ILE A 243 -0.76 -31.19 -32.15
C ILE A 243 -1.26 -31.94 -33.39
N ILE A 244 -0.40 -32.74 -34.00
CA ILE A 244 -0.73 -33.48 -35.23
C ILE A 244 -1.27 -34.89 -34.96
N ASP A 245 -1.32 -35.35 -33.71
CA ASP A 245 -1.94 -36.63 -33.36
C ASP A 245 -3.38 -36.71 -33.89
N PRO A 246 -3.70 -37.69 -34.75
CA PRO A 246 -5.07 -37.92 -35.21
C PRO A 246 -6.09 -38.21 -34.11
N GLY A 247 -5.63 -38.71 -32.95
CA GLY A 247 -6.42 -38.87 -31.74
C GLY A 247 -6.77 -37.54 -31.07
N SER A 248 -6.07 -36.46 -31.40
CA SER A 248 -6.31 -35.14 -30.81
C SER A 248 -7.50 -34.42 -31.44
N ALA A 249 -8.66 -34.58 -30.82
CA ALA A 249 -9.96 -34.14 -31.34
C ALA A 249 -10.35 -32.71 -30.93
N ASN A 250 -9.93 -32.27 -29.74
CA ASN A 250 -10.29 -30.97 -29.17
C ASN A 250 -9.01 -30.21 -28.82
N MET A 251 -8.90 -28.96 -29.25
CA MET A 251 -7.72 -28.15 -29.01
C MET A 251 -8.07 -26.66 -29.01
N SER A 252 -7.42 -25.88 -28.16
CA SER A 252 -7.51 -24.42 -28.15
C SER A 252 -6.18 -23.80 -27.77
N PHE A 253 -5.99 -22.54 -28.16
CA PHE A 253 -4.71 -21.86 -28.03
C PHE A 253 -4.91 -20.42 -27.62
N ALA A 254 -3.90 -19.83 -26.98
CA ALA A 254 -3.87 -18.44 -26.58
C ALA A 254 -2.47 -17.86 -26.74
N MET A 255 -2.37 -16.54 -26.67
CA MET A 255 -1.08 -15.85 -26.62
C MET A 255 -1.16 -14.59 -25.78
N ILE A 256 -0.19 -14.41 -24.88
CA ILE A 256 -0.04 -13.20 -24.05
C ILE A 256 1.42 -12.77 -24.10
N ASN A 257 1.66 -11.54 -24.54
CA ASN A 257 2.96 -10.88 -24.60
C ASN A 257 4.13 -11.76 -25.09
N GLY A 258 3.94 -12.52 -26.16
CA GLY A 258 4.98 -13.38 -26.70
C GLY A 258 4.94 -14.84 -26.25
N VAL A 259 4.17 -15.16 -25.20
CA VAL A 259 4.00 -16.52 -24.71
C VAL A 259 2.74 -17.13 -25.32
N ALA A 260 2.92 -18.12 -26.19
CA ALA A 260 1.84 -18.90 -26.77
C ALA A 260 1.64 -20.19 -25.96
N ALA A 261 0.38 -20.51 -25.69
CA ALA A 261 -0.02 -21.73 -25.02
C ALA A 261 -1.07 -22.48 -25.84
N GLY A 262 -1.07 -23.79 -25.77
CA GLY A 262 -2.06 -24.66 -26.39
C GLY A 262 -2.45 -25.81 -25.48
N GLU A 263 -3.75 -26.11 -25.46
CA GLU A 263 -4.33 -27.13 -24.60
C GLU A 263 -5.08 -28.16 -25.44
N ILE A 264 -4.93 -29.44 -25.09
CA ILE A 264 -5.21 -30.56 -25.99
C ILE A 264 -6.02 -31.65 -25.27
N ASN A 265 -7.07 -32.14 -25.95
CA ASN A 265 -7.89 -33.30 -25.61
C ASN A 265 -8.66 -33.29 -24.29
N GLY A 266 -8.72 -32.17 -23.58
CA GLY A 266 -9.58 -32.01 -22.40
C GLY A 266 -10.89 -31.26 -22.66
N GLY A 267 -11.46 -30.69 -21.60
CA GLY A 267 -12.54 -29.70 -21.67
C GLY A 267 -13.99 -30.19 -21.59
N ASN A 268 -14.94 -29.29 -21.87
CA ASN A 268 -16.40 -29.50 -21.72
C ASN A 268 -17.17 -29.63 -23.05
N GLY A 269 -16.49 -29.62 -24.21
CA GLY A 269 -17.14 -29.81 -25.51
C GLY A 269 -17.97 -28.63 -26.02
N ASP A 270 -18.03 -27.51 -25.28
CA ASP A 270 -18.48 -26.23 -25.82
C ASP A 270 -17.43 -25.72 -26.81
N THR A 271 -17.85 -25.41 -28.03
CA THR A 271 -16.97 -25.00 -29.12
C THR A 271 -17.01 -23.50 -29.41
N THR A 272 -17.70 -22.71 -28.59
CA THR A 272 -17.83 -21.26 -28.76
C THR A 272 -16.52 -20.56 -28.37
N PRO A 273 -15.83 -19.86 -29.28
CA PRO A 273 -14.61 -19.13 -28.90
C PRO A 273 -14.94 -17.88 -28.08
N LEU A 274 -14.07 -17.52 -27.12
CA LEU A 274 -14.27 -16.36 -26.23
C LEU A 274 -14.21 -15.01 -26.97
N LYS A 275 -13.39 -14.91 -28.03
CA LYS A 275 -13.20 -13.69 -28.84
C LYS A 275 -12.81 -12.43 -28.05
N LEU A 276 -12.08 -12.59 -26.95
CA LEU A 276 -11.60 -11.47 -26.13
C LEU A 276 -10.63 -10.59 -26.93
N ARG A 277 -10.91 -9.28 -26.95
CA ARG A 277 -10.09 -8.28 -27.62
C ARG A 277 -10.03 -7.01 -26.79
N GLY A 278 -8.82 -6.52 -26.52
CA GLY A 278 -8.60 -5.34 -25.68
C GLY A 278 -7.75 -5.62 -24.43
N SER A 279 -7.76 -4.67 -23.51
CA SER A 279 -7.05 -4.74 -22.24
C SER A 279 -7.95 -5.37 -21.17
N TYR A 280 -7.45 -6.39 -20.49
CA TYR A 280 -8.17 -7.10 -19.45
C TYR A 280 -7.34 -7.25 -18.18
N MET A 281 -8.03 -7.19 -17.05
CA MET A 281 -7.50 -7.60 -15.75
C MET A 281 -7.88 -9.06 -15.52
N LEU A 282 -6.89 -9.95 -15.54
CA LEU A 282 -7.08 -11.38 -15.34
C LEU A 282 -6.59 -11.80 -13.95
N PRO A 283 -7.38 -12.60 -13.21
CA PRO A 283 -6.92 -13.16 -11.95
C PRO A 283 -5.87 -14.24 -12.18
N MET A 284 -4.89 -14.31 -11.28
CA MET A 284 -3.84 -15.33 -11.26
C MET A 284 -3.54 -15.75 -9.83
N GLY A 285 -3.09 -16.99 -9.64
CA GLY A 285 -2.60 -17.42 -8.34
C GLY A 285 -1.23 -16.81 -8.05
N VAL A 286 -0.97 -16.43 -6.81
CA VAL A 286 0.35 -16.00 -6.32
C VAL A 286 0.71 -16.88 -5.14
N SER A 287 1.77 -17.66 -5.27
CA SER A 287 2.21 -18.61 -4.24
C SER A 287 2.64 -17.92 -2.96
N ASP A 288 2.64 -18.67 -1.85
CA ASP A 288 3.03 -18.13 -0.55
C ASP A 288 4.47 -17.63 -0.54
N ASP A 289 5.35 -18.28 -1.29
CA ASP A 289 6.75 -17.90 -1.41
C ASP A 289 6.89 -16.53 -2.09
N VAL A 290 6.09 -16.28 -3.13
CA VAL A 290 6.08 -14.97 -3.81
C VAL A 290 5.32 -13.93 -2.99
N ALA A 291 4.14 -14.27 -2.45
CA ALA A 291 3.30 -13.37 -1.66
C ALA A 291 4.02 -12.83 -0.41
N ARG A 292 4.88 -13.63 0.22
CA ARG A 292 5.75 -13.20 1.33
C ARG A 292 6.68 -12.05 0.98
N THR A 293 7.01 -11.89 -0.30
CA THR A 293 7.91 -10.82 -0.80
C THR A 293 7.15 -9.60 -1.32
N ALA A 294 5.81 -9.61 -1.23
CA ALA A 294 4.98 -8.53 -1.73
C ALA A 294 5.26 -7.20 -1.03
N GLN A 295 5.18 -6.11 -1.79
CA GLN A 295 5.50 -4.77 -1.34
C GLN A 295 4.29 -3.87 -1.45
N PHE A 296 4.08 -3.07 -0.41
CA PHE A 296 3.04 -2.05 -0.43
C PHE A 296 3.51 -0.81 -1.18
N ASP A 297 2.59 -0.19 -1.90
CA ASP A 297 2.79 1.07 -2.58
C ASP A 297 1.71 2.08 -2.18
N GLY A 298 2.06 3.36 -2.16
CA GLY A 298 1.16 4.46 -1.83
C GLY A 298 1.05 4.81 -0.34
N LEU A 299 1.80 4.15 0.56
CA LEU A 299 1.86 4.60 1.95
C LEU A 299 2.79 5.81 2.10
N PRO A 300 2.33 6.90 2.73
CA PRO A 300 3.14 8.10 2.90
C PRO A 300 4.20 7.87 3.99
N SER A 301 5.39 8.43 3.78
CA SER A 301 6.43 8.46 4.80
C SER A 301 6.01 9.15 6.10
N HIS A 302 4.99 10.01 6.02
CA HIS A 302 4.35 10.67 7.15
C HIS A 302 2.83 10.69 6.98
N PHE A 303 2.12 9.96 7.85
CA PHE A 303 0.66 9.94 7.87
C PHE A 303 0.10 10.94 8.88
N ALA A 304 -0.46 12.04 8.38
CA ALA A 304 -1.03 13.12 9.20
C ALA A 304 -2.56 13.05 9.18
N VAL A 305 -3.21 13.48 10.27
CA VAL A 305 -4.67 13.65 10.32
C VAL A 305 -5.18 14.44 9.11
N GLY A 306 -6.24 13.92 8.47
CA GLY A 306 -6.88 14.49 7.29
C GLY A 306 -6.34 13.95 5.97
N LYS A 307 -5.22 13.19 5.97
CA LYS A 307 -4.72 12.55 4.75
C LYS A 307 -5.51 11.27 4.45
N THR A 308 -5.84 11.07 3.18
CA THR A 308 -6.32 9.81 2.61
C THR A 308 -5.33 9.39 1.54
N THR A 309 -5.02 8.09 1.47
CA THR A 309 -4.09 7.57 0.49
C THR A 309 -4.53 6.18 0.01
N PRO A 310 -4.51 5.90 -1.31
CA PRO A 310 -4.64 4.55 -1.80
C PRO A 310 -3.37 3.77 -1.44
N VAL A 311 -3.54 2.59 -0.86
CA VAL A 311 -2.47 1.68 -0.51
C VAL A 311 -2.71 0.34 -1.18
N THR A 312 -1.80 0.01 -2.09
CA THR A 312 -1.86 -1.19 -2.94
C THR A 312 -0.77 -2.17 -2.53
N LEU A 313 -0.91 -3.44 -2.88
CA LEU A 313 0.06 -4.50 -2.57
C LEU A 313 0.44 -5.23 -3.86
N TRP A 314 1.74 -5.35 -4.13
CA TRP A 314 2.27 -5.86 -5.40
C TRP A 314 3.20 -7.04 -5.16
N ALA A 315 3.10 -8.07 -5.99
CA ALA A 315 4.08 -9.14 -6.04
C ALA A 315 5.08 -8.87 -7.17
N SER A 316 6.37 -8.77 -6.85
CA SER A 316 7.39 -8.58 -7.87
C SER A 316 7.45 -9.79 -8.80
N ARG A 317 7.38 -9.57 -10.11
CA ARG A 317 7.54 -10.62 -11.13
C ARG A 317 8.87 -11.37 -11.02
N ASP A 318 9.91 -10.69 -10.53
CA ASP A 318 11.26 -11.26 -10.37
C ASP A 318 11.30 -12.34 -9.28
N ALA A 319 10.30 -12.38 -8.39
CA ALA A 319 10.16 -13.40 -7.37
C ALA A 319 9.81 -14.78 -7.94
N TRP A 320 9.11 -14.85 -9.08
CA TRP A 320 8.90 -16.12 -9.80
C TRP A 320 10.11 -16.47 -10.66
N ASN A 321 10.58 -15.51 -11.45
CA ASN A 321 11.69 -15.71 -12.36
C ASN A 321 12.36 -14.36 -12.69
N PRO A 322 13.66 -14.18 -12.44
CA PRO A 322 14.37 -12.93 -12.78
C PRO A 322 14.39 -12.59 -14.29
N GLN A 323 14.13 -13.55 -15.16
CA GLN A 323 13.93 -13.33 -16.60
C GLN A 323 12.46 -13.12 -16.98
N GLY A 324 11.52 -13.36 -16.07
CA GLY A 324 10.07 -13.19 -16.27
C GLY A 324 9.69 -11.77 -16.65
N ALA A 325 10.44 -10.75 -16.21
CA ALA A 325 10.29 -9.35 -16.60
C ALA A 325 10.29 -9.11 -18.12
N TYR A 326 10.87 -10.02 -18.91
CA TYR A 326 10.85 -9.92 -20.37
C TYR A 326 9.44 -10.13 -20.96
N TYR A 327 8.67 -11.08 -20.40
CA TYR A 327 7.35 -11.46 -20.90
C TYR A 327 6.21 -10.95 -19.99
N ALA A 328 6.49 -10.56 -18.75
CA ALA A 328 5.53 -9.94 -17.84
C ALA A 328 5.81 -8.43 -17.69
N PRO A 329 5.09 -7.56 -18.42
CA PRO A 329 5.42 -6.14 -18.46
C PRO A 329 5.07 -5.40 -17.16
N ILE A 330 4.18 -5.97 -16.32
CA ILE A 330 3.63 -5.34 -15.11
C ILE A 330 3.58 -6.38 -13.99
N ASP A 331 3.93 -5.96 -12.78
CA ASP A 331 3.79 -6.75 -11.55
C ASP A 331 2.31 -6.94 -11.20
N PRO A 332 1.87 -8.16 -10.84
CA PRO A 332 0.49 -8.37 -10.46
C PRO A 332 0.20 -7.74 -9.11
N PHE A 333 -1.00 -7.17 -9.02
CA PHE A 333 -1.54 -6.60 -7.80
C PHE A 333 -2.26 -7.68 -6.98
N ILE A 334 -2.07 -7.71 -5.67
CA ILE A 334 -2.72 -8.67 -4.78
C ILE A 334 -4.09 -8.14 -4.36
N MET A 335 -5.12 -8.97 -4.55
CA MET A 335 -6.48 -8.67 -4.10
C MET A 335 -6.61 -8.84 -2.58
N GLY A 336 -7.38 -7.94 -1.95
CA GLY A 336 -7.64 -7.97 -0.53
C GLY A 336 -8.37 -6.71 -0.04
N GLU A 337 -8.50 -6.60 1.27
CA GLU A 337 -9.19 -5.50 1.94
C GLU A 337 -8.37 -5.03 3.14
N TRP A 338 -8.31 -3.71 3.34
CA TRP A 338 -7.75 -3.14 4.55
C TRP A 338 -8.76 -3.18 5.70
N THR A 339 -8.24 -3.46 6.89
CA THR A 339 -8.93 -3.28 8.16
C THR A 339 -8.02 -2.54 9.14
N SER A 340 -8.62 -1.93 10.15
CA SER A 340 -7.92 -1.18 11.19
C SER A 340 -8.52 -1.50 12.54
N GLU A 341 -7.69 -1.85 13.51
CA GLU A 341 -8.13 -2.12 14.89
C GLU A 341 -8.45 -0.83 15.66
N ASN A 342 -7.94 0.32 15.21
CA ASN A 342 -8.20 1.62 15.81
C ASN A 342 -8.75 2.60 14.77
N THR A 343 -10.07 2.53 14.56
CA THR A 343 -10.79 3.39 13.61
C THR A 343 -10.84 4.87 14.01
N ASN A 344 -10.48 5.21 15.26
CA ASN A 344 -10.33 6.61 15.66
C ASN A 344 -9.02 7.22 15.13
N ALA A 345 -8.02 6.39 14.85
CA ALA A 345 -6.77 6.82 14.25
C ALA A 345 -6.80 6.65 12.72
N ILE A 346 -7.13 5.45 12.23
CA ILE A 346 -7.11 5.11 10.80
C ILE A 346 -8.40 4.37 10.44
N THR A 347 -9.13 4.86 9.43
CA THR A 347 -10.23 4.11 8.81
C THR A 347 -9.78 3.53 7.47
N ALA A 348 -10.29 2.34 7.16
CA ALA A 348 -10.05 1.66 5.89
C ALA A 348 -11.33 1.64 5.05
N ASN A 349 -11.19 1.87 3.74
CA ASN A 349 -12.27 1.75 2.76
C ASN A 349 -11.74 1.13 1.46
N GLY A 350 -11.89 -0.19 1.31
CA GLY A 350 -11.28 -0.92 0.20
C GLY A 350 -9.76 -0.81 0.24
N TYR A 351 -9.20 -0.09 -0.74
CA TYR A 351 -7.76 0.16 -0.87
C TYR A 351 -7.31 1.51 -0.32
N GLU A 352 -8.21 2.30 0.25
CA GLU A 352 -7.87 3.60 0.83
C GLU A 352 -7.73 3.50 2.35
N LEU A 353 -6.65 4.09 2.87
CA LEU A 353 -6.49 4.37 4.29
C LEU A 353 -6.65 5.87 4.51
N THR A 354 -7.45 6.24 5.52
CA THR A 354 -7.66 7.64 5.93
C THR A 354 -7.22 7.84 7.37
N ALA A 355 -6.35 8.82 7.59
CA ALA A 355 -5.93 9.27 8.91
C ALA A 355 -7.00 10.18 9.51
N VAL A 356 -7.74 9.68 10.49
CA VAL A 356 -8.89 10.35 11.11
C VAL A 356 -8.52 11.11 12.39
N GLY A 357 -7.60 10.55 13.17
CA GLY A 357 -7.16 11.12 14.44
C GLY A 357 -5.74 10.66 14.79
N PRO A 358 -5.05 11.34 15.71
CA PRO A 358 -3.72 10.89 16.09
C PRO A 358 -3.78 9.61 16.92
N GLY A 359 -2.68 8.87 16.87
CA GLY A 359 -2.52 7.61 17.56
C GLY A 359 -2.05 6.51 16.62
N THR A 360 -1.82 5.34 17.18
CA THR A 360 -1.37 4.17 16.43
C THR A 360 -2.55 3.24 16.16
N ALA A 361 -2.61 2.66 14.96
CA ALA A 361 -3.51 1.59 14.62
C ALA A 361 -2.72 0.39 14.09
N HIS A 362 -3.06 -0.80 14.58
CA HIS A 362 -2.70 -2.04 13.90
C HIS A 362 -3.60 -2.17 12.66
N VAL A 363 -3.00 -2.15 11.48
CA VAL A 363 -3.71 -2.28 10.20
C VAL A 363 -3.42 -3.64 9.59
N VAL A 364 -4.43 -4.25 8.97
CA VAL A 364 -4.33 -5.57 8.35
C VAL A 364 -4.88 -5.51 6.94
N PHE A 365 -4.07 -5.90 5.97
CA PHE A 365 -4.49 -6.20 4.62
C PHE A 365 -4.82 -7.70 4.53
N ASP A 366 -6.10 -8.05 4.46
CA ASP A 366 -6.59 -9.43 4.35
C ASP A 366 -6.86 -9.78 2.88
N SER A 367 -6.17 -10.79 2.36
CA SER A 367 -6.41 -11.28 0.98
C SER A 367 -7.73 -12.02 0.80
N GLY A 368 -8.40 -12.39 1.90
CA GLY A 368 -9.58 -13.25 1.88
C GLY A 368 -9.27 -14.74 1.66
N THR A 369 -8.00 -15.12 1.49
CA THR A 369 -7.56 -16.52 1.29
C THR A 369 -6.96 -17.17 2.55
N GLY A 370 -7.12 -16.53 3.71
CA GLY A 370 -6.48 -16.93 4.97
C GLY A 370 -5.04 -16.44 5.12
N ARG A 371 -4.64 -15.46 4.29
CA ARG A 371 -3.33 -14.80 4.31
C ARG A 371 -3.50 -13.32 4.45
N SER A 372 -2.66 -12.72 5.28
CA SER A 372 -2.72 -11.29 5.57
C SER A 372 -1.34 -10.69 5.76
N TRP A 373 -1.28 -9.38 5.57
CA TRP A 373 -0.13 -8.56 5.89
C TRP A 373 -0.56 -7.52 6.92
N SER A 374 0.16 -7.41 8.02
CA SER A 374 -0.21 -6.49 9.10
C SER A 374 0.97 -5.68 9.60
N GLY A 375 0.67 -4.54 10.21
CA GLY A 375 1.67 -3.73 10.91
C GLY A 375 1.06 -2.53 11.59
N ASP A 376 1.86 -1.87 12.43
CA ASP A 376 1.42 -0.69 13.16
C ASP A 376 1.71 0.56 12.35
N LEU A 377 0.69 1.39 12.15
CA LEU A 377 0.79 2.70 11.52
C LEU A 377 0.41 3.80 12.51
N THR A 378 1.30 4.78 12.67
CA THR A 378 1.07 5.92 13.56
C THR A 378 0.62 7.13 12.77
N VAL A 379 -0.49 7.71 13.20
CA VAL A 379 -1.00 8.98 12.69
C VAL A 379 -0.55 10.11 13.59
N TYR A 380 0.11 11.09 12.98
CA TYR A 380 0.53 12.32 13.63
C TYR A 380 -0.52 13.41 13.44
N ARG A 381 -0.68 14.28 14.44
CA ARG A 381 -1.60 15.41 14.31
C ARG A 381 -1.07 16.50 13.37
N PHE A 382 0.23 16.75 13.44
CA PHE A 382 0.88 17.82 12.68
C PHE A 382 1.60 17.25 11.46
N THR A 383 1.57 17.97 10.35
CA THR A 383 2.16 17.54 9.06
C THR A 383 3.69 17.58 9.02
N ASP A 384 4.31 18.23 10.00
CA ASP A 384 5.76 18.47 10.13
C ASP A 384 6.34 17.84 11.41
N VAL A 385 5.71 16.78 11.93
CA VAL A 385 6.15 16.05 13.12
C VAL A 385 6.20 14.55 12.83
N SER A 386 7.40 13.99 12.85
CA SER A 386 7.71 12.56 12.62
C SER A 386 8.47 11.97 13.81
N ALA A 387 8.77 10.65 13.79
CA ALA A 387 9.55 10.01 14.85
C ALA A 387 10.99 10.57 14.96
N SER A 388 11.50 11.14 13.87
CA SER A 388 12.78 11.85 13.80
C SER A 388 12.73 13.30 14.33
N THR A 389 11.54 13.82 14.65
CA THR A 389 11.39 15.18 15.19
C THR A 389 11.85 15.24 16.65
N PRO A 390 12.75 16.17 17.03
CA PRO A 390 13.12 16.33 18.42
C PRO A 390 11.91 16.61 19.31
N HIS A 391 11.83 15.91 20.44
CA HIS A 391 10.72 16.03 21.39
C HIS A 391 9.35 15.62 20.81
N GLU A 392 9.30 14.74 19.80
CA GLU A 392 8.05 14.25 19.19
C GLU A 392 7.01 13.80 20.24
N ALA A 393 7.39 12.97 21.21
CA ALA A 393 6.48 12.50 22.26
C ALA A 393 5.91 13.64 23.11
N ASP A 394 6.72 14.67 23.40
CA ASP A 394 6.29 15.84 24.15
C ASP A 394 5.36 16.74 23.30
N ILE A 395 5.61 16.85 21.99
CA ILE A 395 4.77 17.59 21.05
C ILE A 395 3.39 16.94 20.93
N ASN A 396 3.36 15.61 20.79
CA ASN A 396 2.12 14.84 20.74
C ASN A 396 1.34 14.98 22.06
N TRP A 397 2.01 14.82 23.21
CA TRP A 397 1.39 15.07 24.51
C TRP A 397 0.82 16.50 24.63
N LEU A 398 1.58 17.52 24.19
CA LEU A 398 1.16 18.92 24.26
C LEU A 398 -0.13 19.14 23.48
N SER A 399 -0.27 18.42 22.36
CA SER A 399 -1.46 18.50 21.54
C SER A 399 -2.64 17.72 22.12
N ASP A 400 -2.42 16.52 22.62
CA ASP A 400 -3.48 15.68 23.21
C ASP A 400 -4.01 16.28 24.51
N SER A 401 -3.16 17.02 25.22
CA SER A 401 -3.55 17.84 26.36
C SER A 401 -4.31 19.12 25.99
N GLY A 402 -4.48 19.42 24.69
CA GLY A 402 -5.17 20.61 24.20
C GLY A 402 -4.43 21.92 24.46
N ILE A 403 -3.14 21.87 24.78
CA ILE A 403 -2.32 23.04 25.11
C ILE A 403 -1.87 23.74 23.82
N THR A 404 -1.49 22.97 22.79
CA THR A 404 -1.23 23.49 21.45
C THR A 404 -2.35 23.13 20.47
N LYS A 405 -2.51 23.95 19.44
CA LYS A 405 -3.39 23.70 18.28
C LYS A 405 -2.63 23.66 16.95
N GLY A 406 -1.32 23.91 16.97
CA GLY A 406 -0.53 24.14 15.75
C GLY A 406 -1.00 25.37 14.95
N TYR A 407 -0.63 25.38 13.68
CA TYR A 407 -1.01 26.35 12.67
C TYR A 407 -1.77 25.63 11.55
N ALA A 408 -2.90 26.18 11.13
CA ALA A 408 -3.65 25.63 10.01
C ALA A 408 -2.88 25.81 8.68
N ASN A 409 -2.97 24.80 7.83
CA ASN A 409 -2.56 24.84 6.43
C ASN A 409 -3.80 25.15 5.56
N SER A 410 -3.58 25.49 4.29
CA SER A 410 -4.68 25.82 3.35
C SER A 410 -5.53 24.61 2.96
N ASP A 411 -5.00 23.40 3.10
CA ASP A 411 -5.66 22.12 2.78
C ASP A 411 -6.49 21.54 3.95
N GLY A 412 -6.63 22.29 5.05
CA GLY A 412 -7.34 21.86 6.25
C GLY A 412 -6.50 21.03 7.23
N THR A 413 -5.27 20.66 6.88
CA THR A 413 -4.33 20.03 7.82
C THR A 413 -3.69 21.05 8.76
N THR A 414 -2.89 20.60 9.73
CA THR A 414 -2.18 21.49 10.67
C THR A 414 -0.70 21.16 10.76
N ARG A 415 0.14 22.15 11.02
CA ARG A 415 1.59 22.02 11.28
C ARG A 415 1.96 22.57 12.66
N PHE A 416 3.05 22.09 13.25
CA PHE A 416 3.51 22.46 14.59
C PHE A 416 4.51 23.63 14.56
N GLU A 417 5.38 23.69 13.56
CA GLU A 417 6.53 24.59 13.42
C GLU A 417 7.53 24.51 14.61
N GLY A 418 8.13 23.33 14.83
CA GLY A 418 8.96 23.05 16.01
C GLY A 418 10.10 24.04 16.27
N MET A 419 10.74 24.55 15.21
CA MET A 419 11.86 25.48 15.28
C MET A 419 11.47 26.97 15.35
N THR A 420 10.17 27.29 15.24
CA THR A 420 9.70 28.67 15.41
C THR A 420 9.82 29.08 16.89
N ARG A 421 10.18 30.36 17.13
CA ARG A 421 10.28 30.92 18.48
C ARG A 421 8.91 31.02 19.13
N VAL A 422 8.83 30.76 20.43
CA VAL A 422 7.61 31.01 21.21
C VAL A 422 7.54 32.49 21.55
N TYR A 423 6.47 33.17 21.13
CA TYR A 423 6.21 34.54 21.53
C TYR A 423 5.54 34.59 22.90
N ARG A 424 5.70 35.70 23.64
CA ARG A 424 5.15 35.84 25.00
C ARG A 424 3.64 35.64 25.06
N GLN A 425 2.91 36.07 24.04
CA GLN A 425 1.47 35.88 23.96
C GLN A 425 1.09 34.39 23.77
N ASP A 426 1.88 33.62 23.02
CA ASP A 426 1.67 32.19 22.84
C ASP A 426 1.95 31.44 24.15
N MET A 427 3.03 31.83 24.84
CA MET A 427 3.35 31.33 26.18
C MET A 427 2.21 31.59 27.16
N ALA A 428 1.58 32.77 27.13
CA ALA A 428 0.43 33.07 27.99
C ALA A 428 -0.73 32.07 27.76
N ALA A 429 -1.04 31.79 26.49
CA ALA A 429 -2.05 30.82 26.13
C ALA A 429 -1.69 29.39 26.58
N PHE A 430 -0.44 28.97 26.41
CA PHE A 430 0.02 27.65 26.86
C PHE A 430 -0.10 27.49 28.37
N LEU A 431 0.38 28.47 29.14
CA LEU A 431 0.34 28.41 30.61
C LEU A 431 -1.09 28.46 31.16
N ARG A 432 -1.99 29.26 30.57
CA ARG A 432 -3.40 29.24 30.99
C ARG A 432 -4.07 27.91 30.66
N ARG A 433 -3.79 27.32 29.50
CA ARG A 433 -4.34 25.99 29.14
C ARG A 433 -3.84 24.89 30.08
N GLU A 434 -2.56 24.91 30.43
CA GLU A 434 -1.97 24.01 31.42
C GLU A 434 -2.61 24.21 32.80
N ALA A 435 -2.80 25.47 33.23
CA ALA A 435 -3.49 25.78 34.47
C ALA A 435 -4.94 25.26 34.48
N VAL A 436 -5.67 25.40 33.37
CA VAL A 436 -7.03 24.86 33.21
C VAL A 436 -7.02 23.33 33.31
N LYS A 437 -6.08 22.66 32.62
CA LYS A 437 -5.93 21.20 32.66
C LYS A 437 -5.67 20.69 34.08
N ARG A 438 -4.83 21.39 34.84
CA ARG A 438 -4.46 21.01 36.23
C ARG A 438 -5.38 21.57 37.30
N GLY A 439 -6.40 22.35 36.94
CA GLY A 439 -7.31 22.96 37.92
C GLY A 439 -6.61 23.98 38.83
N ILE A 440 -5.62 24.71 38.32
CA ILE A 440 -4.84 25.69 39.08
C ILE A 440 -5.59 27.03 39.12
N GLY A 441 -5.90 27.48 40.34
CA GLY A 441 -6.54 28.77 40.59
C GLY A 441 -7.92 28.89 39.93
N ASP A 442 -8.21 30.07 39.40
CA ASP A 442 -9.47 30.39 38.71
C ASP A 442 -9.34 30.35 37.17
N ALA A 443 -8.26 29.79 36.63
CA ALA A 443 -7.89 29.86 35.20
C ALA A 443 -9.04 29.52 34.23
N LYS A 444 -9.86 28.53 34.58
CA LYS A 444 -10.99 28.03 33.79
C LYS A 444 -12.19 28.98 33.79
N THR A 445 -12.42 29.69 34.88
CA THR A 445 -13.64 30.49 35.11
C THR A 445 -13.40 31.99 35.07
N TRP A 446 -12.14 32.42 35.18
CA TRP A 446 -11.76 33.83 35.22
C TRP A 446 -12.05 34.54 33.90
N LYS A 447 -12.55 35.78 34.01
CA LYS A 447 -12.84 36.68 32.90
C LYS A 447 -12.33 38.09 33.24
N PRO A 448 -11.80 38.84 32.27
CA PRO A 448 -11.25 40.18 32.54
C PRO A 448 -12.36 41.19 32.86
N SER A 449 -12.17 41.93 33.95
CA SER A 449 -12.90 43.13 34.30
C SER A 449 -12.44 44.34 33.47
N ALA A 450 -13.14 45.47 33.57
CA ALA A 450 -12.71 46.71 32.93
C ALA A 450 -11.34 47.20 33.44
N ALA A 451 -10.98 46.92 34.69
CA ALA A 451 -9.68 47.26 35.23
C ALA A 451 -8.57 46.39 34.62
N ASP A 452 -8.84 45.10 34.39
CA ASP A 452 -7.86 44.18 33.81
C ASP A 452 -7.44 44.62 32.41
N TRP A 453 -8.38 45.10 31.59
CA TRP A 453 -8.09 45.66 30.27
C TRP A 453 -7.16 46.89 30.29
N ASN A 454 -6.97 47.53 31.44
CA ASN A 454 -6.03 48.65 31.61
C ASN A 454 -4.67 48.23 32.19
N THR A 455 -4.43 46.93 32.40
CA THR A 455 -3.20 46.41 33.02
C THR A 455 -1.96 46.64 32.15
N PHE A 456 -2.10 46.41 30.83
CA PHE A 456 -1.01 46.59 29.87
C PHE A 456 -1.44 47.52 28.74
N ARG A 457 -0.65 48.56 28.50
CA ARG A 457 -0.95 49.58 27.49
C ARG A 457 -1.00 49.02 26.06
N ASP A 458 -0.27 47.95 25.79
CA ASP A 458 -0.14 47.31 24.48
C ASP A 458 -1.04 46.06 24.31
N VAL A 459 -1.99 45.83 25.23
CA VAL A 459 -2.95 44.73 25.15
C VAL A 459 -4.36 45.30 25.04
N ASN A 460 -5.07 44.94 23.98
CA ASN A 460 -6.46 45.29 23.77
C ASN A 460 -7.26 44.07 23.27
N ARG A 461 -8.56 44.24 23.03
CA ARG A 461 -9.45 43.14 22.63
C ARG A 461 -9.09 42.47 21.29
N GLY A 462 -8.32 43.15 20.44
CA GLY A 462 -7.80 42.61 19.18
C GLY A 462 -6.41 41.96 19.31
N THR A 463 -5.74 42.06 20.45
CA THR A 463 -4.44 41.41 20.67
C THR A 463 -4.62 39.89 20.70
N PRO A 464 -3.82 39.11 19.95
CA PRO A 464 -3.84 37.66 20.05
C PRO A 464 -3.62 37.21 21.50
N HIS A 465 -4.45 36.27 21.97
CA HIS A 465 -4.38 35.74 23.34
C HIS A 465 -4.57 36.78 24.45
N ALA A 466 -5.25 37.90 24.18
CA ALA A 466 -5.42 38.99 25.14
C ALA A 466 -5.93 38.54 26.52
N GLU A 467 -6.98 37.73 26.58
CA GLU A 467 -7.50 37.26 27.87
C GLU A 467 -6.52 36.33 28.61
N ASP A 468 -5.71 35.56 27.88
CA ASP A 468 -4.69 34.70 28.46
C ASP A 468 -3.56 35.54 29.08
N ILE A 469 -3.16 36.61 28.37
CA ILE A 469 -2.18 37.59 28.85
C ILE A 469 -2.68 38.28 30.13
N LEU A 470 -3.94 38.71 30.16
CA LEU A 470 -4.52 39.38 31.32
C LEU A 470 -4.68 38.42 32.51
N TRP A 471 -5.05 37.16 32.26
CA TRP A 471 -5.10 36.16 33.33
C TRP A 471 -3.71 35.91 33.94
N LEU A 472 -2.64 35.88 33.13
CA LEU A 472 -1.26 35.79 33.64
C LEU A 472 -0.91 36.94 34.59
N ALA A 473 -1.43 38.15 34.35
CA ALA A 473 -1.23 39.30 35.23
C ALA A 473 -2.05 39.19 36.51
N HIS A 474 -3.34 38.87 36.40
CA HIS A 474 -4.22 38.61 37.54
C HIS A 474 -3.66 37.53 38.47
N ALA A 475 -3.14 36.44 37.90
CA ALA A 475 -2.55 35.33 38.62
C ALA A 475 -1.13 35.60 39.15
N GLY A 476 -0.55 36.77 38.88
CA GLY A 476 0.80 37.16 39.33
C GLY A 476 1.95 36.41 38.62
N ILE A 477 1.68 35.77 37.48
CA ILE A 477 2.68 35.04 36.68
C ILE A 477 3.53 36.03 35.87
N SER A 478 2.93 37.06 35.29
CA SER A 478 3.63 38.12 34.55
C SER A 478 3.22 39.51 35.03
N THR A 479 4.21 40.37 35.29
CA THR A 479 3.99 41.78 35.65
C THR A 479 4.22 42.74 34.46
N GLY A 480 4.60 42.21 33.30
CA GLY A 480 5.06 43.03 32.16
C GLY A 480 6.33 43.83 32.46
N TRP A 481 6.63 44.78 31.59
CA TRP A 481 7.69 45.76 31.75
C TRP A 481 7.12 47.09 32.18
N LYS A 482 7.65 47.63 33.29
CA LYS A 482 7.34 48.98 33.74
C LYS A 482 8.04 49.98 32.81
N GLU A 483 7.25 50.87 32.24
CA GLU A 483 7.70 51.96 31.39
C GLU A 483 8.04 53.19 32.23
N LYS A 484 8.76 54.15 31.63
CA LYS A 484 9.21 55.38 32.32
C LYS A 484 8.05 56.23 32.85
N ASP A 485 6.90 56.18 32.20
CA ASP A 485 5.69 56.90 32.57
C ASP A 485 4.87 56.19 33.67
N GLY A 486 5.36 55.05 34.17
CA GLY A 486 4.68 54.25 35.19
C GLY A 486 3.66 53.25 34.65
N SER A 487 3.34 53.28 33.34
CA SER A 487 2.53 52.24 32.69
C SER A 487 3.30 50.93 32.56
N SER A 488 2.60 49.84 32.24
CA SER A 488 3.23 48.54 31.96
C SER A 488 2.92 48.07 30.55
N THR A 489 3.86 47.40 29.89
CA THR A 489 3.68 46.73 28.60
C THR A 489 3.95 45.22 28.70
N PHE A 490 3.21 44.41 27.94
CA PHE A 490 3.40 42.96 27.89
C PHE A 490 4.34 42.50 26.77
N ARG A 491 4.46 43.27 25.68
CA ARG A 491 5.30 42.99 24.51
C ARG A 491 5.04 41.60 23.95
N GLY A 492 3.78 41.32 23.60
CA GLY A 492 3.30 39.99 23.20
C GLY A 492 4.10 39.30 22.07
N MET A 493 4.56 40.08 21.09
CA MET A 493 5.37 39.62 19.95
C MET A 493 6.89 39.54 20.23
N SER A 494 7.33 39.76 21.47
CA SER A 494 8.72 39.49 21.85
C SER A 494 8.91 37.98 22.07
N PRO A 495 9.98 37.36 21.54
CA PRO A 495 10.31 35.99 21.88
C PRO A 495 10.54 35.81 23.38
N VAL A 496 10.08 34.69 23.93
CA VAL A 496 10.40 34.32 25.31
C VAL A 496 11.83 33.82 25.37
N VAL A 497 12.66 34.45 26.21
CA VAL A 497 13.99 33.94 26.54
C VAL A 497 13.93 32.94 27.69
N ARG A 498 14.87 32.00 27.77
CA ARG A 498 14.84 30.87 28.72
C ARG A 498 14.75 31.28 30.19
N GLN A 499 15.39 32.37 30.60
CA GLN A 499 15.32 32.83 31.99
C GLN A 499 13.95 33.43 32.36
N ASP A 500 13.28 34.08 31.42
CA ASP A 500 11.91 34.59 31.63
C ASP A 500 10.91 33.43 31.69
N MET A 501 11.10 32.43 30.81
CA MET A 501 10.35 31.16 30.87
C MET A 501 10.50 30.51 32.25
N ALA A 502 11.71 30.42 32.81
CA ALA A 502 11.93 29.82 34.13
C ALA A 502 11.07 30.46 35.22
N ALA A 503 11.01 31.80 35.22
CA ALA A 503 10.18 32.56 36.15
C ALA A 503 8.69 32.26 35.96
N PHE A 504 8.21 32.21 34.71
CA PHE A 504 6.80 31.91 34.43
C PHE A 504 6.40 30.50 34.87
N LEU A 505 7.19 29.48 34.52
CA LEU A 505 6.88 28.08 34.85
C LEU A 505 6.87 27.87 36.38
N ARG A 506 7.85 28.42 37.11
CA ARG A 506 7.87 28.30 38.58
C ARG A 506 6.74 29.08 39.23
N ARG A 507 6.36 30.27 38.72
CA ARG A 507 5.22 31.02 39.26
C ARG A 507 3.90 30.28 39.06
N LEU A 508 3.72 29.61 37.92
CA LEU A 508 2.56 28.74 37.72
C LEU A 508 2.56 27.58 38.72
N ALA A 509 3.70 26.91 38.92
CA ALA A 509 3.83 25.86 39.93
C ALA A 509 3.51 26.38 41.34
N LYS A 510 4.02 27.55 41.71
CA LYS A 510 3.74 28.20 42.99
C LYS A 510 2.27 28.53 43.17
N LEU A 511 1.60 29.02 42.12
CA LEU A 511 0.16 29.28 42.13
C LEU A 511 -0.65 28.00 42.41
N GLY A 512 -0.20 26.86 41.89
CA GLY A 512 -0.78 25.55 42.19
C GLY A 512 -0.32 24.91 43.51
N GLY A 513 0.58 25.55 44.26
CA GLY A 513 1.19 24.97 45.48
C GLY A 513 2.14 23.79 45.20
N LYS A 514 2.72 23.73 44.00
CA LYS A 514 3.53 22.61 43.47
C LYS A 514 5.01 22.95 43.29
N ASP A 515 5.47 24.09 43.80
CA ASP A 515 6.88 24.49 43.78
C ASP A 515 7.71 23.93 44.96
N GLY A 516 7.05 23.39 45.98
CA GLY A 516 7.70 22.70 47.11
C GLY A 516 8.26 21.31 46.78
N GLY A 517 9.08 20.75 47.68
CA GLY A 517 9.64 19.40 47.55
C GLY A 517 10.71 19.25 46.45
N VAL A 518 11.11 20.35 45.82
CA VAL A 518 12.19 20.39 44.82
C VAL A 518 13.47 20.87 45.48
N THR A 519 14.53 20.06 45.42
CA THR A 519 15.89 20.49 45.80
C THR A 519 16.51 21.25 44.63
N PRO A 520 16.76 22.58 44.73
CA PRO A 520 17.33 23.35 43.63
C PRO A 520 18.74 22.86 43.27
N LYS A 521 19.09 22.92 41.98
CA LYS A 521 20.44 22.58 41.49
C LYS A 521 21.13 23.83 40.94
N TYR A 522 22.39 24.00 41.32
CA TYR A 522 23.20 25.19 41.06
C TYR A 522 24.40 24.89 40.15
N ASP A 523 24.19 24.14 39.07
CA ASP A 523 25.27 23.51 38.30
C ASP A 523 25.33 23.94 36.82
N PHE A 524 24.57 24.97 36.46
CA PHE A 524 24.76 25.68 35.19
C PHE A 524 25.89 26.70 35.33
N ARG A 525 26.96 26.52 34.55
CA ARG A 525 28.18 27.35 34.67
C ARG A 525 27.97 28.82 34.27
N ASP A 526 26.98 29.06 33.41
CA ASP A 526 26.66 30.36 32.81
C ASP A 526 25.59 31.12 33.63
N VAL A 527 25.23 30.61 34.80
CA VAL A 527 24.28 31.23 35.73
C VAL A 527 25.01 31.62 37.00
N LYS A 528 24.95 32.91 37.35
CA LYS A 528 25.46 33.44 38.62
C LYS A 528 24.34 33.40 39.65
N PHE A 529 24.50 32.61 40.71
CA PHE A 529 23.47 32.43 41.74
C PHE A 529 23.61 33.37 42.94
N THR A 530 24.73 34.09 43.05
CA THR A 530 25.04 35.00 44.17
C THR A 530 25.46 36.38 43.68
N ASP A 531 25.37 37.38 44.55
CA ASP A 531 25.83 38.74 44.29
C ASP A 531 27.35 38.91 44.43
N PRO A 532 27.95 39.95 43.78
CA PRO A 532 27.33 40.89 42.85
C PRO A 532 27.17 40.32 41.43
N GLY A 533 26.08 40.71 40.77
CA GLY A 533 25.80 40.32 39.39
C GLY A 533 25.08 38.98 39.24
N LYS A 534 24.22 38.64 40.22
CA LYS A 534 23.30 37.50 40.15
C LYS A 534 22.51 37.55 38.84
N THR A 535 22.46 36.43 38.10
CA THR A 535 21.70 36.33 36.85
C THR A 535 20.21 36.58 37.15
N PRO A 536 19.50 37.37 36.32
CA PRO A 536 18.05 37.50 36.46
C PRO A 536 17.37 36.12 36.52
N HIS A 537 16.44 35.94 37.47
CA HIS A 537 15.73 34.67 37.67
C HIS A 537 16.60 33.47 38.07
N ALA A 538 17.81 33.67 38.60
CA ALA A 538 18.70 32.57 38.98
C ALA A 538 18.07 31.53 39.93
N ASP A 539 17.22 31.95 40.88
CA ASP A 539 16.54 31.01 41.78
C ASP A 539 15.46 30.18 41.06
N ASP A 540 14.79 30.78 40.06
CA ASP A 540 13.81 30.09 39.22
C ASP A 540 14.51 29.07 38.31
N ILE A 541 15.68 29.44 37.78
CA ILE A 541 16.54 28.55 37.00
C ILE A 541 17.03 27.37 37.85
N ALA A 542 17.48 27.61 39.09
CA ALA A 542 17.91 26.55 39.99
C ALA A 542 16.79 25.57 40.33
N TRP A 543 15.56 26.07 40.49
CA TRP A 543 14.37 25.25 40.70
C TRP A 543 14.03 24.40 39.47
N LEU A 544 14.06 24.97 38.25
CA LEU A 544 13.87 24.24 36.99
C LEU A 544 14.87 23.09 36.83
N ALA A 545 16.13 23.32 37.23
CA ALA A 545 17.18 22.30 37.21
C ALA A 545 16.92 21.20 38.25
N GLY A 546 16.48 21.59 39.44
CA GLY A 546 16.13 20.71 40.54
C GLY A 546 14.94 19.80 40.24
N SER A 547 13.90 20.35 39.60
CA SER A 547 12.67 19.63 39.24
C SER A 547 12.82 18.73 38.02
N GLY A 548 13.91 18.89 37.25
CA GLY A 548 14.14 18.15 36.00
C GLY A 548 13.41 18.76 34.80
N ILE A 549 12.71 19.88 34.96
CA ILE A 549 12.05 20.58 33.85
C ILE A 549 13.11 21.03 32.83
N SER A 550 14.24 21.60 33.28
CA SER A 550 15.34 21.95 32.38
C SER A 550 16.61 21.17 32.70
N GLU A 551 17.15 20.49 31.69
CA GLU A 551 18.43 19.78 31.78
C GLU A 551 19.62 20.65 31.33
N GLY A 552 19.33 21.76 30.62
CA GLY A 552 20.32 22.59 29.94
C GLY A 552 21.09 21.86 28.85
N TRP A 553 22.15 22.48 28.35
CA TRP A 553 23.05 21.89 27.38
C TRP A 553 24.29 21.33 28.05
N LYS A 554 24.64 20.09 27.75
CA LYS A 554 25.93 19.52 28.14
C LYS A 554 27.03 20.09 27.23
N VAL A 555 28.04 20.71 27.83
CA VAL A 555 29.18 21.31 27.12
C VAL A 555 30.47 20.74 27.73
N GLY A 556 30.98 19.62 27.21
CA GLY A 556 32.05 18.88 27.90
C GLY A 556 31.60 18.36 29.26
N ASN A 557 32.32 18.71 30.34
CA ASN A 557 32.04 18.23 31.70
C ASN A 557 31.08 19.10 32.53
N ALA A 558 30.52 20.17 31.98
CA ALA A 558 29.59 21.05 32.69
C ALA A 558 28.39 21.43 31.83
N ARG A 559 27.34 21.97 32.46
CA ARG A 559 26.07 22.32 31.81
C ARG A 559 25.93 23.83 31.64
N GLU A 560 25.21 24.24 30.61
CA GLU A 560 24.83 25.63 30.33
C GLU A 560 23.30 25.77 30.27
N PHE A 561 22.74 26.85 30.81
CA PHE A 561 21.32 27.16 30.76
C PHE A 561 20.94 28.05 29.56
N ARG A 562 21.85 28.90 29.10
CA ARG A 562 21.69 29.88 28.02
C ARG A 562 20.46 30.79 28.22
N GLY A 563 20.43 31.51 29.33
CA GLY A 563 19.26 32.26 29.79
C GLY A 563 18.69 33.28 28.79
N MET A 564 19.54 33.88 27.96
CA MET A 564 19.14 34.86 26.93
C MET A 564 18.77 34.23 25.58
N SER A 565 18.91 32.93 25.41
CA SER A 565 18.48 32.24 24.19
C SER A 565 16.95 32.21 24.13
N PRO A 566 16.34 32.54 22.97
CA PRO A 566 14.92 32.33 22.75
C PRO A 566 14.54 30.85 22.88
N VAL A 567 13.34 30.57 23.38
CA VAL A 567 12.79 29.22 23.40
C VAL A 567 12.05 28.94 22.10
N VAL A 568 12.34 27.80 21.48
CA VAL A 568 11.61 27.30 20.30
C VAL A 568 10.46 26.38 20.73
N ARG A 569 9.47 26.18 19.85
CA ARG A 569 8.22 25.48 20.17
C ARG A 569 8.41 24.01 20.59
N GLN A 570 9.34 23.29 19.96
CA GLN A 570 9.62 21.89 20.34
C GLN A 570 10.26 21.78 21.75
N ASP A 571 11.20 22.67 22.09
CA ASP A 571 11.76 22.73 23.44
C ASP A 571 10.68 23.10 24.47
N MET A 572 9.78 24.01 24.10
CA MET A 572 8.64 24.39 24.94
C MET A 572 7.71 23.22 25.25
N ALA A 573 7.47 22.34 24.27
CA ALA A 573 6.66 21.14 24.48
C ALA A 573 7.26 20.27 25.60
N ALA A 574 8.57 20.02 25.54
CA ALA A 574 9.28 19.28 26.58
C ALA A 574 9.22 19.97 27.95
N PHE A 575 9.41 21.30 28.00
CA PHE A 575 9.32 22.04 29.26
C PHE A 575 7.92 21.98 29.88
N LEU A 576 6.87 22.13 29.07
CA LEU A 576 5.49 22.10 29.55
C LEU A 576 5.08 20.69 29.98
N HIS A 577 5.48 19.65 29.26
CA HIS A 577 5.20 18.26 29.65
C HIS A 577 5.89 17.89 30.97
N ARG A 578 7.16 18.27 31.13
CA ARG A 578 7.88 18.05 32.39
C ARG A 578 7.32 18.91 33.53
N LEU A 579 6.84 20.13 33.24
CA LEU A 579 6.13 20.95 34.22
C LEU A 579 4.82 20.27 34.63
N ASP A 580 4.01 19.80 33.70
CA ASP A 580 2.76 19.08 33.95
C ASP A 580 2.99 17.85 34.87
N ASN A 581 4.07 17.10 34.67
CA ASN A 581 4.50 16.01 35.55
C ASN A 581 4.86 16.51 36.97
N GLN A 582 5.48 17.68 37.09
CA GLN A 582 5.74 18.31 38.39
C GLN A 582 4.45 18.80 39.07
N LEU A 583 3.47 19.30 38.29
CA LEU A 583 2.18 19.77 38.79
C LEU A 583 1.26 18.60 39.24
N ALA A 584 1.48 17.39 38.72
CA ALA A 584 0.76 16.17 39.08
C ALA A 584 1.12 15.60 40.47
N LYS A 585 2.34 15.85 40.95
CA LYS A 585 2.79 15.39 42.28
C LYS A 585 2.03 16.12 43.36
#